data_AF-A0A6C0U4I2-F1
#
_entry.id   AF-A0A6C0U4I2-F1
#
_cell.length_a   1.000
_cell.length_b   1.000
_cell.length_c   1.000
_cell.angle_alpha   90.00
_cell.angle_beta   90.00
_cell.angle_gamma   90.00
#
_symmetry.space_group_name_H-M   'P 1'
#
loop_
_entity.id
_entity.type
_entity.pdbx_description
1 polymer ?
#
loop_
_entity_poly.entity_id
_entity_poly.type
_entity_poly.pdbx_seq_one_letter_code
_entity_poly.pdbx_strand_id
1 'polypeptide(L)'
;MKKIASAAVLAAFAASSSQASFFKDLVDSVQKTAEDTARQVVIDTTAQMVRDMIIGYTTVQTKTDKEVADEYARDNDGNLPVNTRLSSYRTEIQPGTAVSPGTEVRVKSWIEVIPGTSGDRARIEERLTIWDNDDNTIALKSMTKQAGKKSGKGGAFNGEFSFTLPEGLPQGYIRSART
;
A
#
# COMPACT_ATOMS: atom_id res chain seq x y z
N MET A 1 30.20 -49.43 1.43
CA MET A 1 28.97 -48.79 1.96
C MET A 1 28.18 -48.19 0.79
N LYS A 2 26.88 -48.49 0.77
CA LYS A 2 25.78 -48.20 -0.19
C LYS A 2 26.09 -47.46 -1.51
N LYS A 3 25.97 -48.22 -2.62
CA LYS A 3 25.55 -47.73 -3.95
C LYS A 3 24.03 -47.68 -3.98
N ILE A 4 23.44 -46.58 -4.42
CA ILE A 4 22.10 -46.57 -5.03
C ILE A 4 22.24 -45.77 -6.32
N ALA A 5 22.45 -46.50 -7.42
CA ALA A 5 22.44 -45.95 -8.76
C ALA A 5 20.99 -45.90 -9.24
N SER A 6 20.57 -44.72 -9.68
CA SER A 6 19.31 -44.49 -10.39
C SER A 6 19.19 -45.40 -11.60
N ALA A 7 18.18 -46.25 -11.61
CA ALA A 7 17.77 -47.00 -12.80
C ALA A 7 16.75 -46.16 -13.57
N ALA A 8 17.23 -45.33 -14.50
CA ALA A 8 16.42 -44.81 -15.59
C ALA A 8 16.24 -45.95 -16.59
N VAL A 9 15.10 -46.62 -16.55
CA VAL A 9 14.71 -47.59 -17.58
C VAL A 9 14.22 -46.80 -18.79
N LEU A 10 15.08 -46.74 -19.82
CA LEU A 10 14.65 -46.40 -21.18
C LEU A 10 13.76 -47.53 -21.69
N ALA A 11 12.50 -47.21 -21.99
CA ALA A 11 11.66 -48.04 -22.85
C ALA A 11 11.34 -47.24 -24.11
N ALA A 12 12.00 -47.58 -25.21
CA ALA A 12 11.64 -47.14 -26.55
C ALA A 12 10.36 -47.89 -26.96
N PHE A 13 9.25 -47.17 -27.14
CA PHE A 13 8.05 -47.66 -27.79
C PHE A 13 7.69 -46.75 -28.96
N ALA A 14 7.27 -47.35 -30.07
CA ALA A 14 6.94 -46.69 -31.33
C ALA A 14 5.94 -45.54 -31.11
N ALA A 15 6.32 -44.35 -31.54
CA ALA A 15 5.54 -43.12 -31.38
C ALA A 15 4.27 -43.17 -32.25
N SER A 16 3.15 -43.54 -31.62
CA SER A 16 1.85 -43.04 -32.05
C SER A 16 1.73 -41.57 -31.63
N SER A 17 1.04 -40.75 -32.43
CA SER A 17 0.83 -39.32 -32.16
C SER A 17 0.21 -39.03 -30.78
N SER A 18 -0.45 -40.02 -30.18
CA SER A 18 -1.00 -39.98 -28.81
C SER A 18 0.05 -40.08 -27.70
N GLN A 19 1.20 -40.75 -27.92
CA GLN A 19 2.27 -40.78 -26.91
C GLN A 19 3.06 -39.46 -26.88
N ALA A 20 3.29 -38.84 -28.04
CA ALA A 20 4.00 -37.57 -28.13
C ALA A 20 3.23 -36.41 -27.47
N SER A 21 1.89 -36.43 -27.54
CA SER A 21 1.02 -35.44 -26.88
C SER A 21 1.03 -35.61 -25.36
N PHE A 22 1.01 -36.85 -24.85
CA PHE A 22 1.11 -37.13 -23.42
C PHE A 22 2.43 -36.63 -22.79
N PHE A 23 3.58 -36.87 -23.42
CA PHE A 23 4.87 -36.39 -22.88
C PHE A 23 4.98 -34.86 -22.92
N LYS A 24 4.38 -34.22 -23.93
CA LYS A 24 4.28 -32.77 -23.99
C LYS A 24 3.40 -32.24 -22.85
N ASP A 25 2.22 -32.79 -22.64
CA ASP A 25 1.30 -32.37 -21.58
C ASP A 25 1.91 -32.56 -20.19
N LEU A 26 2.72 -33.61 -19.99
CA LEU A 26 3.45 -33.84 -18.74
C LEU A 26 4.53 -32.78 -18.51
N VAL A 27 5.32 -32.45 -19.53
CA VAL A 27 6.35 -31.40 -19.44
C VAL A 27 5.69 -30.03 -19.19
N ASP A 28 4.61 -29.72 -19.92
CA ASP A 28 3.85 -28.48 -19.75
C ASP A 28 3.23 -28.41 -18.35
N SER A 29 2.73 -29.52 -17.79
CA SER A 29 2.19 -29.58 -16.42
C SER A 29 3.26 -29.41 -15.35
N VAL A 30 4.45 -30.01 -15.52
CA VAL A 30 5.57 -29.84 -14.57
C VAL A 30 6.10 -28.41 -14.63
N GLN A 31 6.25 -27.85 -15.83
CA GLN A 31 6.67 -26.47 -16.02
C GLN A 31 5.66 -25.50 -15.41
N LYS A 32 4.37 -25.69 -15.68
CA LYS A 32 3.30 -24.89 -15.08
C LYS A 32 3.28 -25.01 -13.55
N THR A 33 3.42 -26.22 -13.01
CA THR A 33 3.47 -26.42 -11.55
C THR A 33 4.70 -25.76 -10.92
N ALA A 34 5.85 -25.81 -11.59
CA ALA A 34 7.07 -25.14 -11.14
C ALA A 34 6.92 -23.61 -11.21
N GLU A 35 6.33 -23.07 -12.27
CA GLU A 35 6.03 -21.64 -12.42
C GLU A 35 5.01 -21.17 -11.38
N ASP A 36 3.92 -21.91 -11.16
CA ASP A 36 2.88 -21.59 -10.18
C ASP A 36 3.44 -21.66 -8.75
N THR A 37 4.24 -22.68 -8.43
CA THR A 37 4.91 -22.79 -7.13
C THR A 37 5.92 -21.67 -6.92
N ALA A 38 6.74 -21.35 -7.93
CA ALA A 38 7.71 -20.26 -7.85
C ALA A 38 7.01 -18.91 -7.66
N ARG A 39 5.91 -18.65 -8.38
CA ARG A 39 5.07 -17.45 -8.20
C ARG A 39 4.52 -17.38 -6.78
N GLN A 40 3.92 -18.45 -6.29
CA GLN A 40 3.32 -18.47 -4.95
C GLN A 40 4.36 -18.21 -3.86
N VAL A 41 5.52 -18.88 -3.93
CA VAL A 41 6.63 -18.67 -2.97
C VAL A 41 7.14 -17.22 -3.00
N VAL A 42 7.25 -16.62 -4.18
CA VAL A 42 7.65 -15.22 -4.35
C VAL A 42 6.60 -14.27 -3.77
N ILE A 43 5.31 -14.48 -4.03
CA ILE A 43 4.21 -13.68 -3.50
C ILE A 43 4.18 -13.73 -1.97
N ASP A 44 4.22 -14.94 -1.39
CA ASP A 44 4.16 -15.12 0.06
C ASP A 44 5.33 -14.44 0.78
N THR A 45 6.53 -14.53 0.19
CA THR A 45 7.73 -13.88 0.73
C THR A 45 7.63 -12.35 0.65
N THR A 46 7.13 -11.83 -0.48
CA THR A 46 6.92 -10.39 -0.71
C THR A 46 5.91 -9.81 0.27
N ALA A 47 4.77 -10.50 0.44
CA ALA A 47 3.74 -10.12 1.39
C ALA A 47 4.27 -10.08 2.83
N GLN A 48 5.08 -11.06 3.22
CA GLN A 48 5.68 -11.11 4.54
C GLN A 48 6.68 -9.96 4.76
N MET A 49 7.52 -9.65 3.77
CA MET A 49 8.44 -8.52 3.82
C MET A 49 7.71 -7.18 4.02
N VAL A 50 6.59 -6.96 3.31
CA VAL A 50 5.77 -5.74 3.47
C VAL A 50 5.11 -5.69 4.85
N ARG A 51 4.64 -6.83 5.37
CA ARG A 51 4.05 -6.91 6.72
C ARG A 51 5.04 -6.54 7.81
N ASP A 52 6.31 -6.92 7.64
CA ASP A 52 7.37 -6.65 8.63
C ASP A 52 7.96 -5.24 8.50
N MET A 53 7.75 -4.55 7.38
CA MET A 53 8.27 -3.21 7.10
C MET A 53 7.85 -2.14 8.12
N ILE A 54 8.77 -1.38 8.69
CA ILE A 54 8.43 -0.30 9.63
C ILE A 54 7.90 0.92 8.86
N ILE A 55 6.78 1.48 9.31
CA ILE A 55 6.21 2.73 8.81
C ILE A 55 6.34 3.79 9.89
N GLY A 56 7.18 4.79 9.64
CA GLY A 56 7.26 6.01 10.42
C GLY A 56 6.16 6.99 10.02
N TYR A 57 5.78 7.88 10.93
CA TYR A 57 4.89 8.99 10.62
C TYR A 57 5.19 10.22 11.45
N THR A 58 4.88 11.37 10.89
CA THR A 58 4.89 12.65 11.59
C THR A 58 3.64 13.45 11.24
N THR A 59 3.24 14.34 12.14
CA THR A 59 2.22 15.36 11.83
C THR A 59 2.53 16.65 12.55
N VAL A 60 2.38 17.76 11.83
CA VAL A 60 2.59 19.12 12.31
C VAL A 60 1.33 19.93 12.00
N GLN A 61 0.75 20.55 13.03
CA GLN A 61 -0.31 21.53 12.84
C GLN A 61 0.30 22.84 12.34
N THR A 62 -0.13 23.31 11.18
CA THR A 62 0.34 24.55 10.54
C THR A 62 -0.62 25.71 10.74
N LYS A 63 -1.91 25.43 10.96
CA LYS A 63 -2.92 26.42 11.38
C LYS A 63 -3.82 25.84 12.46
N THR A 64 -4.14 26.67 13.44
CA THR A 64 -5.16 26.39 14.46
C THR A 64 -6.57 26.37 13.85
N ASP A 65 -7.53 25.83 14.59
CA ASP A 65 -8.95 25.91 14.21
C ASP A 65 -9.43 27.35 14.11
N LYS A 66 -8.99 28.23 15.02
CA LYS A 66 -9.29 29.66 14.97
C LYS A 66 -8.75 30.34 13.72
N GLU A 67 -7.49 30.08 13.34
CA GLU A 67 -6.89 30.71 12.17
C GLU A 67 -7.62 30.31 10.88
N VAL A 68 -7.97 29.02 10.73
CA VAL A 68 -8.76 28.54 9.59
C VAL A 68 -10.18 29.11 9.61
N ALA A 69 -10.81 29.22 10.79
CA ALA A 69 -12.13 29.84 10.90
C ALA A 69 -12.12 31.31 10.49
N ASP A 70 -11.15 32.08 11.00
CA ASP A 70 -11.03 33.51 10.71
C ASP A 70 -10.74 33.75 9.21
N GLU A 71 -9.93 32.89 8.58
CA GLU A 71 -9.65 32.93 7.14
C GLU A 71 -10.88 32.59 6.32
N TYR A 72 -11.56 31.49 6.64
CA TYR A 72 -12.79 31.12 5.96
C TYR A 72 -13.87 32.19 6.09
N ALA A 73 -14.08 32.73 7.30
CA ALA A 73 -15.08 33.76 7.56
C ALA A 73 -14.79 35.06 6.79
N ARG A 74 -13.51 35.46 6.64
CA ARG A 74 -13.11 36.60 5.80
C ARG A 74 -13.54 36.43 4.35
N ASP A 75 -13.48 35.20 3.84
CA ASP A 75 -13.84 34.88 2.45
C ASP A 75 -15.34 34.55 2.26
N ASN A 76 -16.12 34.46 3.35
CA ASN A 76 -17.52 34.00 3.34
C ASN A 76 -18.45 34.92 4.15
N ASP A 77 -18.25 36.24 4.08
CA ASP A 77 -19.10 37.26 4.72
C ASP A 77 -19.31 37.06 6.23
N GLY A 78 -18.28 36.58 6.93
CA GLY A 78 -18.31 36.30 8.36
C GLY A 78 -18.97 34.96 8.73
N ASN A 79 -19.40 34.15 7.76
CA ASN A 79 -20.13 32.92 8.02
C ASN A 79 -19.21 31.69 8.06
N LEU A 80 -19.45 30.83 9.04
CA LEU A 80 -18.86 29.50 9.16
C LEU A 80 -19.89 28.44 8.77
N PRO A 81 -19.45 27.26 8.26
CA PRO A 81 -20.37 26.18 7.98
C PRO A 81 -20.99 25.63 9.27
N VAL A 82 -22.20 25.07 9.18
CA VAL A 82 -22.87 24.45 10.34
C VAL A 82 -22.08 23.23 10.83
N ASN A 83 -21.61 22.40 9.90
CA ASN A 83 -20.82 21.20 10.19
C ASN A 83 -19.36 21.41 9.79
N THR A 84 -18.45 20.78 10.53
CA THR A 84 -17.03 20.76 10.16
C THR A 84 -16.86 20.17 8.76
N ARG A 85 -16.03 20.81 7.94
CA ARG A 85 -15.85 20.45 6.53
C ARG A 85 -14.37 20.35 6.17
N LEU A 86 -14.03 19.33 5.38
CA LEU A 86 -12.72 19.25 4.73
C LEU A 86 -12.65 20.31 3.62
N SER A 87 -11.74 21.28 3.76
CA SER A 87 -11.46 22.34 2.80
C SER A 87 -10.56 21.82 1.69
N SER A 88 -9.42 21.23 2.08
CA SER A 88 -8.44 20.72 1.13
C SER A 88 -7.76 19.45 1.66
N TYR A 89 -7.42 18.57 0.72
CA TYR A 89 -6.55 17.43 0.95
C TYR A 89 -5.67 17.21 -0.26
N ARG A 90 -4.35 17.22 -0.05
CA ARG A 90 -3.35 16.96 -1.08
C ARG A 90 -2.33 15.97 -0.56
N THR A 91 -1.88 15.08 -1.44
CA THR A 91 -0.81 14.13 -1.17
C THR A 91 0.27 14.18 -2.24
N GLU A 92 1.51 13.91 -1.85
CA GLU A 92 2.65 13.78 -2.75
C GLU A 92 3.49 12.57 -2.32
N ILE A 93 3.90 11.75 -3.29
CA ILE A 93 4.78 10.59 -3.06
C ILE A 93 6.14 10.90 -3.65
N GLN A 94 7.20 10.80 -2.84
CA GLN A 94 8.59 11.01 -3.23
C GLN A 94 9.37 9.70 -3.07
N PRO A 95 10.29 9.34 -4.01
CA PRO A 95 10.75 10.12 -5.17
C PRO A 95 9.81 10.15 -6.39
N GLY A 96 8.71 9.38 -6.41
CA GLY A 96 7.75 9.43 -7.53
C GLY A 96 6.90 8.16 -7.66
N THR A 97 6.42 7.89 -8.87
CA THR A 97 5.47 6.79 -9.17
C THR A 97 6.10 5.41 -9.25
N ALA A 98 7.41 5.31 -9.41
CA ALA A 98 8.17 4.07 -9.41
C ALA A 98 9.35 4.19 -8.46
N VAL A 99 9.50 3.21 -7.58
CA VAL A 99 10.48 3.20 -6.50
C VAL A 99 11.18 1.85 -6.49
N SER A 100 12.50 1.89 -6.50
CA SER A 100 13.30 0.66 -6.46
C SER A 100 13.24 0.04 -5.06
N PRO A 101 13.36 -1.29 -4.94
CA PRO A 101 13.61 -1.93 -3.66
C PRO A 101 14.78 -1.27 -2.92
N GLY A 102 14.69 -1.18 -1.59
CA GLY A 102 15.66 -0.49 -0.73
C GLY A 102 15.53 1.04 -0.72
N THR A 103 14.63 1.64 -1.51
CA THR A 103 14.43 3.09 -1.54
C THR A 103 13.50 3.55 -0.43
N GLU A 104 13.85 4.65 0.24
CA GLU A 104 12.94 5.34 1.15
C GLU A 104 11.82 6.03 0.35
N VAL A 105 10.59 5.70 0.71
CA VAL A 105 9.38 6.34 0.19
C VAL A 105 8.84 7.28 1.24
N ARG A 106 8.51 8.50 0.82
CA ARG A 106 7.83 9.49 1.67
C ARG A 106 6.50 9.87 1.05
N VAL A 107 5.43 9.71 1.83
CA VAL A 107 4.07 10.15 1.48
C VAL A 107 3.75 11.38 2.30
N LYS A 108 3.85 12.55 1.67
CA LYS A 108 3.53 13.85 2.27
C LYS A 108 2.07 14.17 2.04
N SER A 109 1.47 14.83 3.02
CA SER A 109 0.04 15.16 3.05
C SER A 109 -0.16 16.56 3.59
N TRP A 110 -1.15 17.26 3.05
CA TRP A 110 -1.61 18.56 3.51
C TRP A 110 -3.13 18.47 3.64
N ILE A 111 -3.63 18.72 4.84
CA ILE A 111 -5.05 18.64 5.19
C ILE A 111 -5.46 19.99 5.76
N GLU A 112 -6.56 20.57 5.28
CA GLU A 112 -7.19 21.73 5.90
C GLU A 112 -8.66 21.44 6.19
N VAL A 113 -9.06 21.66 7.43
CA VAL A 113 -10.41 21.39 7.94
C VAL A 113 -11.00 22.66 8.52
N ILE A 114 -12.11 23.12 7.95
CA ILE A 114 -12.87 24.28 8.43
C ILE A 114 -13.75 23.83 9.60
N PRO A 115 -13.63 24.43 10.79
CA PRO A 115 -14.47 24.09 11.93
C PRO A 115 -15.93 24.51 11.70
N GLY A 116 -16.86 23.68 12.16
CA GLY A 116 -18.30 23.97 12.13
C GLY A 116 -18.81 24.71 13.36
N THR A 117 -19.96 25.37 13.24
CA THR A 117 -20.63 26.08 14.34
C THR A 117 -21.40 25.17 15.29
N SER A 118 -21.76 23.94 14.88
CA SER A 118 -22.42 22.92 15.71
C SER A 118 -21.63 22.57 16.99
N GLY A 119 -20.34 22.83 17.01
CA GLY A 119 -19.48 22.62 18.17
C GLY A 119 -18.95 21.19 18.32
N ASP A 120 -19.33 20.30 17.42
CA ASP A 120 -18.84 18.92 17.39
C ASP A 120 -17.34 18.85 17.13
N ARG A 121 -16.68 17.91 17.81
CA ARG A 121 -15.26 17.64 17.58
C ARG A 121 -15.11 16.81 16.32
N ALA A 122 -14.13 17.17 15.49
CA ALA A 122 -13.79 16.39 14.31
C ALA A 122 -12.62 15.46 14.61
N ARG A 123 -12.78 14.18 14.29
CA ARG A 123 -11.69 13.22 14.30
C ARG A 123 -10.99 13.27 12.96
N ILE A 124 -9.81 13.89 12.93
CA ILE A 124 -8.99 14.03 11.71
C ILE A 124 -7.92 12.95 11.74
N GLU A 125 -8.07 11.95 10.88
CA GLU A 125 -7.16 10.82 10.75
C GLU A 125 -6.74 10.63 9.30
N GLU A 126 -5.50 10.22 9.12
CA GLU A 126 -4.99 9.79 7.83
C GLU A 126 -4.55 8.34 7.94
N ARG A 127 -4.94 7.52 6.96
CA ARG A 127 -4.57 6.11 6.89
C ARG A 127 -3.75 5.84 5.64
N LEU A 128 -2.58 5.26 5.83
CA LEU A 128 -1.81 4.63 4.76
C LEU A 128 -2.12 3.13 4.76
N THR A 129 -2.52 2.59 3.62
CA THR A 129 -2.70 1.15 3.42
C THR A 129 -1.88 0.71 2.22
N ILE A 130 -1.10 -0.36 2.39
CA ILE A 130 -0.33 -1.02 1.36
C ILE A 130 -1.06 -2.32 1.04
N TRP A 131 -1.44 -2.46 -0.21
CA TRP A 131 -2.18 -3.61 -0.74
C TRP A 131 -1.23 -4.59 -1.42
N ASP A 132 -1.66 -5.84 -1.52
CA ASP A 132 -0.97 -6.84 -2.34
C ASP A 132 -1.02 -6.44 -3.82
N ASN A 133 0.07 -6.72 -4.54
CA ASN A 133 0.21 -6.32 -5.94
C ASN A 133 -0.70 -7.13 -6.88
N ASP A 134 -0.94 -8.40 -6.56
CA ASP A 134 -1.72 -9.32 -7.39
C ASP A 134 -3.19 -9.31 -6.97
N ASP A 135 -3.47 -9.13 -5.68
CA ASP A 135 -4.83 -8.98 -5.13
C ASP A 135 -5.00 -7.71 -4.29
N ASN A 136 -5.51 -6.65 -4.91
CA ASN A 136 -5.81 -5.37 -4.27
C ASN A 136 -6.91 -5.43 -3.18
N THR A 137 -7.53 -6.60 -2.91
CA THR A 137 -8.43 -6.79 -1.77
C THR A 137 -7.70 -7.21 -0.49
N ILE A 138 -6.43 -7.61 -0.60
CA ILE A 138 -5.60 -8.06 0.51
C ILE A 138 -4.74 -6.89 0.99
N ALA A 139 -5.10 -6.31 2.14
CA ALA A 139 -4.27 -5.32 2.81
C ALA A 139 -3.07 -6.02 3.46
N LEU A 140 -1.86 -5.72 2.98
CA LEU A 140 -0.62 -6.25 3.55
C LEU A 140 -0.21 -5.48 4.80
N LYS A 141 -0.38 -4.16 4.80
CA LYS A 141 -0.08 -3.32 5.96
C LYS A 141 -0.96 -2.08 5.99
N SER A 142 -1.36 -1.65 7.19
CA SER A 142 -2.07 -0.40 7.37
C SER A 142 -1.54 0.35 8.58
N MET A 143 -1.41 1.66 8.44
CA MET A 143 -1.03 2.57 9.52
C MET A 143 -1.99 3.75 9.54
N THR A 144 -2.55 4.06 10.70
CA THR A 144 -3.41 5.24 10.89
C THR A 144 -2.68 6.22 11.80
N LYS A 145 -2.57 7.47 11.37
CA LYS A 145 -2.08 8.57 12.21
C LYS A 145 -3.20 9.56 12.45
N GLN A 146 -3.24 10.11 13.66
CA GLN A 146 -4.15 11.19 13.99
C GLN A 146 -3.48 12.51 13.60
N ALA A 147 -4.12 13.29 12.71
CA ALA A 147 -3.51 14.52 12.22
C ALA A 147 -3.64 15.67 13.24
N GLY A 148 -4.73 15.69 14.01
CA GLY A 148 -4.99 16.67 15.08
C GLY A 148 -4.84 16.10 16.48
N LYS A 149 -4.63 16.97 17.48
CA LYS A 149 -4.77 16.60 18.89
C LYS A 149 -6.22 16.19 19.19
N LYS A 150 -6.43 15.39 20.25
CA LYS A 150 -7.73 14.86 20.73
C LYS A 150 -8.88 15.89 20.93
N SER A 151 -8.65 17.19 20.71
CA SER A 151 -9.58 18.28 21.06
C SER A 151 -9.88 19.31 19.96
N GLY A 152 -9.37 19.16 18.73
CA GLY A 152 -9.58 20.16 17.66
C GLY A 152 -10.94 20.05 16.95
N LYS A 153 -11.53 21.19 16.57
CA LYS A 153 -12.73 21.26 15.70
C LYS A 153 -12.37 21.39 14.20
N GLY A 154 -11.11 21.70 13.90
CA GLY A 154 -10.57 21.95 12.58
C GLY A 154 -9.09 22.32 12.67
N GLY A 155 -8.56 22.95 11.62
CA GLY A 155 -7.17 23.37 11.50
C GLY A 155 -6.51 22.88 10.22
N ALA A 156 -5.26 23.31 9.99
CA ALA A 156 -4.44 22.84 8.89
C ALA A 156 -3.27 22.00 9.41
N PHE A 157 -2.96 20.91 8.72
CA PHE A 157 -2.01 19.90 9.15
C PHE A 157 -1.16 19.44 7.97
N ASN A 158 0.14 19.34 8.20
CA ASN A 158 1.08 18.67 7.32
C ASN A 158 1.46 17.33 7.94
N GLY A 159 1.26 16.25 7.21
CA GLY A 159 1.61 14.91 7.66
C GLY A 159 2.61 14.25 6.73
N GLU A 160 3.41 13.33 7.27
CA GLU A 160 4.28 12.48 6.48
C GLU A 160 4.14 11.03 6.96
N PHE A 161 4.13 10.09 6.01
CA PHE A 161 4.51 8.70 6.27
C PHE A 161 5.85 8.43 5.60
N SER A 162 6.73 7.71 6.27
CA SER A 162 8.01 7.27 5.71
C SER A 162 8.19 5.77 5.91
N PHE A 163 8.68 5.10 4.89
CA PHE A 163 9.00 3.67 4.95
C PHE A 163 10.02 3.33 3.87
N THR A 164 10.82 2.30 4.11
CA THR A 164 11.76 1.79 3.12
C THR A 164 11.21 0.52 2.52
N LEU A 165 11.10 0.48 1.20
CA LEU A 165 10.70 -0.74 0.51
C LEU A 165 11.71 -1.86 0.77
N PRO A 166 11.29 -3.05 1.24
CA PRO A 166 12.17 -4.20 1.40
C PRO A 166 12.93 -4.51 0.11
N GLU A 167 14.18 -4.92 0.23
CA GLU A 167 14.93 -5.50 -0.88
C GLU A 167 14.28 -6.83 -1.30
N GLY A 168 14.25 -7.11 -2.61
CA GLY A 168 13.69 -8.36 -3.13
C GLY A 168 12.19 -8.35 -3.43
N LEU A 169 11.49 -7.21 -3.28
CA LEU A 169 10.13 -7.06 -3.81
C LEU A 169 10.13 -7.20 -5.35
N PRO A 170 9.27 -8.05 -5.95
CA PRO A 170 8.95 -8.03 -7.37
C PRO A 170 8.43 -6.65 -7.75
N GLN A 171 8.67 -6.21 -8.99
CA GLN A 171 8.12 -4.94 -9.48
C GLN A 171 6.59 -4.95 -9.40
N GLY A 172 6.01 -3.95 -8.73
CA GLY A 172 4.56 -3.82 -8.53
C GLY A 172 4.09 -2.37 -8.40
N TYR A 173 2.77 -2.15 -8.46
CA TYR A 173 2.15 -0.83 -8.43
C TYR A 173 1.65 -0.46 -7.03
N ILE A 174 2.13 0.66 -6.46
CA ILE A 174 1.64 1.18 -5.17
C ILE A 174 0.54 2.22 -5.43
N ARG A 175 -0.66 2.00 -4.87
CA ARG A 175 -1.77 2.96 -4.91
C ARG A 175 -2.06 3.55 -3.52
N SER A 176 -2.16 4.87 -3.45
CA SER A 176 -2.75 5.58 -2.30
C SER A 176 -4.28 5.56 -2.46
N ALA A 177 -4.99 5.03 -1.45
CA ALA A 177 -6.45 5.00 -1.43
C ALA A 177 -7.00 6.15 -0.56
N ARG A 178 -8.05 6.81 -1.06
CA ARG A 178 -8.79 7.88 -0.40
C ARG A 178 -10.05 7.28 0.24
N THR A 179 -10.20 7.42 1.56
CA THR A 179 -11.46 7.13 2.28
C THR A 179 -11.96 8.39 2.94
#